data_AF-A0A3M1EAV8-F1
#
_entry.id   AF-A0A3M1EAV8-F1
#
_cell.length_a   1.000
_cell.length_b   1.000
_cell.length_c   1.000
_cell.angle_alpha   90.00
_cell.angle_beta   90.00
_cell.angle_gamma   90.00
#
_symmetry.space_group_name_H-M   'P 1'
#
loop_
_entity.id
_entity.type
_entity.pdbx_description
1 polymer ?
#
loop_
_entity_poly.entity_id
_entity_poly.type
_entity_poly.pdbx_seq_one_letter_code
_entity_poly.pdbx_strand_id
1 'polypeptide(L)'
;MSFVGFAIFVVLILCAAWCYQWLKRVEIEIRAELESAAQAAQAAAATEQKEPRPAENGSGEKEGSPGGAPGPGDSTPADIILEVIRQHPGIRQADIYGLVPDMSKRRIQALVRSLEEEGRLRRVRDRGSYRLEMV
;
A
#
# COMPACT_ATOMS: atom_id res chain seq x y z
N MET A 1 12.66 -43.46 -16.11
CA MET A 1 12.20 -42.28 -15.36
C MET A 1 10.84 -42.60 -14.77
N SER A 2 10.68 -42.47 -13.46
CA SER A 2 9.54 -43.03 -12.73
C SER A 2 8.23 -42.31 -13.07
N PHE A 3 7.27 -43.04 -13.65
CA PHE A 3 5.92 -42.59 -14.00
C PHE A 3 5.21 -41.80 -12.87
N VAL A 4 5.48 -42.17 -11.62
CA VAL A 4 4.97 -41.49 -10.42
C VAL A 4 5.44 -40.04 -10.32
N GLY A 5 6.71 -39.76 -10.66
CA GLY A 5 7.24 -38.39 -10.67
C GLY A 5 6.57 -37.52 -11.73
N PHE A 6 6.30 -38.10 -12.90
CA PHE A 6 5.56 -37.43 -13.97
C PHE A 6 4.10 -37.13 -13.55
N ALA A 7 3.42 -38.09 -12.93
CA ALA A 7 2.05 -37.89 -12.44
C ALA A 7 1.97 -36.77 -11.38
N ILE A 8 2.91 -36.73 -10.43
CA ILE A 8 2.98 -35.64 -9.43
C ILE A 8 3.21 -34.30 -10.11
N PHE A 9 4.12 -34.24 -11.08
CA PHE A 9 4.40 -33.01 -11.81
C PHE A 9 3.17 -32.46 -12.55
N VAL A 10 2.39 -33.33 -13.20
CA VAL A 10 1.14 -32.94 -13.86
C VAL A 10 0.12 -32.39 -12.85
N VAL A 11 -0.03 -33.05 -11.69
CA VAL A 11 -0.92 -32.56 -10.62
C VAL A 11 -0.50 -31.19 -10.11
N LEU A 12 0.80 -30.94 -9.94
CA LEU A 12 1.32 -29.64 -9.52
C LEU A 12 1.01 -28.55 -10.54
N ILE A 13 1.16 -28.84 -11.85
CA ILE A 13 0.82 -27.89 -12.91
C ILE A 13 -0.67 -27.56 -12.87
N LEU A 14 -1.54 -28.57 -12.73
CA LEU A 14 -2.98 -28.36 -12.65
C LEU A 14 -3.38 -27.54 -11.42
N CYS A 15 -2.76 -27.81 -10.28
CA CYS A 15 -2.96 -27.05 -9.04
C CYS A 15 -2.52 -25.58 -9.20
N ALA A 16 -1.34 -25.35 -9.80
CA ALA A 16 -0.85 -24.01 -10.08
C ALA A 16 -1.76 -23.25 -11.06
N ALA A 17 -2.23 -23.91 -12.12
CA ALA A 17 -3.16 -23.33 -13.08
C ALA A 17 -4.50 -22.96 -12.43
N TRP A 18 -5.03 -23.84 -11.56
CA TRP A 18 -6.26 -23.57 -10.83
C TRP A 18 -6.11 -22.40 -9.86
N CYS A 19 -5.02 -22.35 -9.10
CA CYS A 19 -4.71 -21.24 -8.20
C CYS A 19 -4.58 -19.92 -8.97
N TYR A 20 -3.92 -19.93 -10.13
CA TYR A 20 -3.81 -18.76 -11.00
C TYR A 20 -5.17 -18.24 -11.49
N GLN A 21 -6.06 -19.15 -11.92
CA GLN A 21 -7.42 -18.77 -12.33
C GLN A 21 -8.23 -18.18 -11.18
N TRP A 22 -8.09 -18.73 -9.98
CA TRP A 22 -8.75 -18.20 -8.78
C TRP A 22 -8.26 -16.79 -8.44
N LEU A 23 -6.94 -16.57 -8.43
CA LEU A 23 -6.34 -15.24 -8.25
C LEU A 23 -6.82 -14.23 -9.28
N LYS A 24 -6.95 -14.64 -10.55
CA LYS A 24 -7.47 -13.77 -11.62
C LYS A 24 -8.92 -13.38 -11.39
N ARG A 25 -9.76 -14.28 -10.88
CA ARG A 25 -11.14 -13.97 -10.54
C ARG A 25 -11.20 -12.94 -9.42
N VAL A 26 -10.41 -13.13 -8.37
CA VAL A 26 -10.33 -12.19 -7.24
C VAL A 26 -9.85 -10.80 -7.69
N GLU A 27 -8.86 -10.72 -8.58
CA GLU A 27 -8.38 -9.45 -9.13
C GLU A 27 -9.49 -8.67 -9.86
N ILE A 28 -10.31 -9.37 -10.64
CA ILE A 28 -11.41 -8.78 -11.40
C ILE A 28 -12.51 -8.26 -10.46
N GLU A 29 -12.85 -9.05 -9.44
CA GLU A 29 -13.86 -8.69 -8.43
C GLU A 29 -13.44 -7.43 -7.67
N ILE A 30 -12.19 -7.36 -7.21
CA ILE A 30 -11.65 -6.17 -6.53
C ILE A 30 -11.66 -4.95 -7.45
N ARG A 31 -11.28 -5.08 -8.74
CA ARG A 31 -11.31 -3.95 -9.66
C ARG A 31 -12.74 -3.45 -9.91
N ALA A 32 -13.70 -4.36 -10.04
CA ALA A 32 -15.11 -4.00 -10.20
C ALA A 32 -15.65 -3.28 -8.95
N GLU A 33 -15.30 -3.77 -7.75
CA GLU A 33 -15.67 -3.11 -6.49
C GLU A 33 -15.05 -1.72 -6.37
N LEU A 34 -13.77 -1.56 -6.71
CA LEU A 34 -13.09 -0.26 -6.68
C LEU A 34 -13.69 0.75 -7.67
N GLU A 35 -14.07 0.31 -8.87
CA GLU A 35 -14.75 1.16 -9.85
C GLU A 35 -16.12 1.59 -9.34
N SER A 36 -16.88 0.69 -8.70
CA SER A 36 -18.17 1.01 -8.10
C SER A 36 -18.04 1.99 -6.92
N ALA A 37 -17.03 1.80 -6.06
CA ALA A 37 -16.74 2.69 -4.94
C ALA A 37 -16.28 4.08 -5.41
N ALA A 38 -15.47 4.14 -6.48
CA ALA A 38 -15.04 5.40 -7.08
C ALA A 38 -16.21 6.17 -7.71
N GLN A 39 -17.15 5.47 -8.36
CA GLN A 39 -18.36 6.10 -8.90
C GLN A 39 -19.27 6.64 -7.79
N ALA A 40 -19.44 5.89 -6.69
CA ALA A 40 -20.20 6.35 -5.54
C ALA A 40 -19.57 7.60 -4.88
N ALA A 41 -18.24 7.63 -4.74
CA ALA A 41 -17.52 8.79 -4.22
C ALA A 41 -17.64 10.03 -5.12
N GLN A 42 -17.61 9.87 -6.44
CA GLN A 42 -17.81 10.99 -7.39
C GLN A 42 -19.25 11.53 -7.36
N ALA A 43 -20.25 10.66 -7.21
CA ALA A 43 -21.64 11.09 -7.06
C ALA A 43 -21.88 11.87 -5.76
N ALA A 44 -21.23 11.48 -4.66
CA ALA A 44 -21.27 12.21 -3.40
C ALA A 44 -20.59 13.59 -3.52
N ALA A 45 -19.41 13.67 -4.14
CA ALA A 45 -18.69 14.94 -4.34
C ALA A 45 -19.43 15.95 -5.23
N ALA A 46 -20.21 15.47 -6.21
CA ALA A 46 -21.04 16.33 -7.06
C ALA A 46 -22.22 16.99 -6.31
N THR A 47 -22.59 16.47 -5.13
CA THR A 47 -23.71 17.00 -4.33
C THR A 47 -23.26 18.12 -3.37
N GLU A 48 -21.96 18.21 -3.07
CA GLU A 48 -21.38 19.16 -2.09
C GLU A 48 -20.99 20.52 -2.69
N GLN A 49 -21.10 20.71 -4.01
CA GLN A 49 -20.62 21.90 -4.71
C GLN A 49 -21.66 23.02 -4.93
N LYS A 50 -22.74 23.06 -4.12
CA LYS A 50 -23.79 24.09 -4.20
C LYS A 50 -23.98 24.82 -2.88
N GLU A 51 -22.95 25.51 -2.41
CA GLU A 51 -23.10 26.54 -1.38
C GLU A 51 -22.33 27.82 -1.79
N PRO A 52 -22.99 29.00 -1.85
CA PRO A 52 -22.38 30.20 -2.36
C PRO A 52 -21.44 30.85 -1.33
N ARG A 53 -20.21 31.15 -1.77
CA ARG A 53 -19.24 32.02 -1.09
C ARG A 53 -19.84 33.36 -0.66
N PRO A 54 -19.44 33.85 0.52
CA PRO A 54 -19.17 35.27 0.73
C PRO A 54 -17.65 35.53 0.68
N ALA A 55 -17.27 36.59 -0.03
CA ALA A 55 -15.92 37.08 -0.18
C ALA A 55 -15.48 37.94 1.02
N GLU A 56 -14.19 37.93 1.40
CA GLU A 56 -13.43 39.14 1.68
C GLU A 56 -11.91 38.90 1.84
N ASN A 57 -11.17 39.51 0.91
CA ASN A 57 -9.89 40.25 1.02
C ASN A 57 -8.73 39.79 1.92
N GLY A 58 -7.53 39.71 1.32
CA GLY A 58 -6.27 39.84 2.05
C GLY A 58 -5.03 39.36 1.28
N SER A 59 -4.35 40.30 0.64
CA SER A 59 -3.15 40.18 -0.20
C SER A 59 -1.94 39.45 0.43
N GLY A 60 -1.10 38.80 -0.39
CA GLY A 60 0.22 38.33 0.06
C GLY A 60 0.98 37.51 -0.98
N GLU A 61 2.02 38.11 -1.53
CA GLU A 61 2.95 37.62 -2.54
C GLU A 61 4.04 36.69 -1.95
N LYS A 62 4.58 35.79 -2.81
CA LYS A 62 5.92 35.14 -2.81
C LYS A 62 6.02 33.61 -2.59
N GLU A 63 6.65 33.01 -3.60
CA GLU A 63 7.67 31.95 -3.56
C GLU A 63 8.10 31.42 -2.18
N GLY A 64 8.10 30.10 -2.05
CA GLY A 64 8.83 29.41 -0.98
C GLY A 64 8.31 28.00 -0.70
N SER A 65 8.80 27.01 -1.45
CA SER A 65 9.10 25.71 -0.82
C SER A 65 10.46 25.90 -0.13
N PRO A 66 10.67 25.51 1.14
CA PRO A 66 10.57 24.10 1.54
C PRO A 66 10.08 23.84 2.98
N GLY A 67 9.66 22.61 3.25
CA GLY A 67 9.59 22.09 4.62
C GLY A 67 8.34 22.48 5.41
N GLY A 68 7.23 21.77 5.15
CA GLY A 68 6.09 21.73 6.07
C GLY A 68 6.19 20.48 6.94
N ALA A 69 6.56 20.65 8.20
CA ALA A 69 6.35 19.64 9.24
C ALA A 69 4.87 19.23 9.28
N PRO A 70 4.51 17.93 9.35
CA PRO A 70 3.13 17.54 9.54
C PRO A 70 2.72 17.86 10.98
N GLY A 71 1.63 18.62 11.12
CA GLY A 71 0.98 18.88 12.39
C GLY A 71 0.39 17.61 13.02
N PRO A 72 0.05 17.66 14.32
CA PRO A 72 -0.46 16.52 15.06
C PRO A 72 -1.91 16.24 14.66
N GLY A 73 -2.11 15.45 13.62
CA GLY A 73 -3.45 15.07 13.16
C GLY A 73 -3.50 14.28 11.86
N ASP A 74 -2.52 14.48 10.98
CA ASP A 74 -2.45 13.76 9.70
C ASP A 74 -1.34 12.70 9.77
N SER A 75 -1.68 11.52 10.29
CA SER A 75 -0.76 10.36 10.19
C SER A 75 -0.54 10.04 8.72
N THR A 76 0.63 10.42 8.21
CA THR A 76 0.93 10.15 6.81
C THR A 76 1.02 8.63 6.61
N PRO A 77 0.79 8.12 5.38
CA PRO A 77 0.95 6.70 5.09
C PRO A 77 2.33 6.13 5.50
N ALA A 78 3.36 6.98 5.50
CA ALA A 78 4.69 6.63 5.97
C ALA A 78 4.73 6.44 7.50
N ASP A 79 4.04 7.30 8.26
CA ASP A 79 3.97 7.21 9.72
C ASP A 79 3.22 5.95 10.17
N ILE A 80 2.18 5.54 9.44
CA ILE A 80 1.47 4.27 9.70
C ILE A 80 2.43 3.08 9.56
N ILE A 81 3.26 3.06 8.51
CA ILE A 81 4.24 1.99 8.30
C ILE A 81 5.30 1.98 9.40
N LEU A 82 5.78 3.15 9.80
CA LEU A 82 6.77 3.27 10.88
C LEU A 82 6.20 2.83 12.23
N GLU A 83 4.95 3.17 12.53
CA GLU A 83 4.29 2.75 13.75
C GLU A 83 4.13 1.22 13.80
N VAL A 84 3.76 0.59 12.68
CA VAL A 84 3.70 -0.87 12.57
C VAL A 84 5.06 -1.53 12.79
N ILE A 85 6.14 -0.96 12.22
CA ILE A 85 7.51 -1.48 12.41
C ILE A 85 7.99 -1.25 13.85
N ARG A 86 7.56 -0.16 14.49
CA ARG A 86 7.85 0.12 15.89
C ARG A 86 7.17 -0.87 16.83
N GLN A 87 5.93 -1.25 16.54
CA GLN A 87 5.19 -2.26 17.29
C GLN A 87 5.72 -3.69 17.04
N HIS A 88 6.30 -3.93 15.86
CA HIS A 88 6.87 -5.21 15.46
C HIS A 88 8.32 -5.07 14.94
N PRO A 89 9.30 -4.87 15.84
CA PRO A 89 10.70 -4.69 15.43
C PRO A 89 11.24 -5.96 14.74
N GLY A 90 11.90 -5.80 13.60
CA GLY A 90 12.44 -6.91 12.83
C GLY A 90 11.39 -7.71 12.05
N ILE A 91 10.19 -7.13 11.84
CA ILE A 91 9.14 -7.71 11.02
C ILE A 91 9.64 -7.96 9.59
N ARG A 92 9.17 -9.04 8.96
CA ARG A 92 9.48 -9.30 7.56
C ARG A 92 8.65 -8.37 6.68
N GLN A 93 9.25 -7.87 5.61
CA GLN A 93 8.56 -7.00 4.66
C GLN A 93 7.29 -7.65 4.06
N ALA A 94 7.26 -8.99 3.96
CA ALA A 94 6.09 -9.73 3.50
C ALA A 94 4.91 -9.67 4.50
N ASP A 95 5.20 -9.56 5.79
CA ASP A 95 4.20 -9.64 6.86
C ASP A 95 3.51 -8.27 7.07
N ILE A 96 4.18 -7.17 6.69
CA ILE A 96 3.59 -5.81 6.72
C ILE A 96 2.31 -5.71 5.90
N TYR A 97 2.23 -6.44 4.78
CA TYR A 97 1.05 -6.41 3.92
C TYR A 97 -0.23 -6.88 4.65
N GLY A 98 -0.10 -7.72 5.67
CA GLY A 98 -1.24 -8.15 6.49
C GLY A 98 -1.62 -7.18 7.61
N LEU A 99 -0.69 -6.31 8.01
CA LEU A 99 -0.89 -5.34 9.10
C LEU A 99 -1.40 -3.97 8.61
N VAL A 100 -1.19 -3.67 7.33
CA VAL A 100 -1.68 -2.43 6.70
C VAL A 100 -2.55 -2.79 5.48
N PRO A 101 -3.77 -3.31 5.70
CA PRO A 101 -4.66 -3.74 4.62
C PRO A 101 -5.14 -2.58 3.73
N ASP A 102 -5.16 -1.36 4.28
CA ASP A 102 -5.60 -0.15 3.56
C ASP A 102 -4.60 0.37 2.51
N MET A 103 -3.43 -0.28 2.39
CA MET A 103 -2.41 0.11 1.41
C MET A 103 -2.07 -1.02 0.45
N SER A 104 -2.02 -0.69 -0.85
CA SER A 104 -1.58 -1.64 -1.86
C SER A 104 -0.11 -2.03 -1.67
N LYS A 105 0.21 -3.28 -2.00
CA LYS A 105 1.59 -3.81 -1.95
C LYS A 105 2.61 -2.91 -2.63
N ARG A 106 2.25 -2.33 -3.79
CA ARG A 106 3.11 -1.40 -4.54
C ARG A 106 3.38 -0.12 -3.75
N ARG A 107 2.36 0.43 -3.09
CA ARG A 107 2.47 1.64 -2.27
C ARG A 107 3.34 1.39 -1.03
N ILE A 108 3.14 0.26 -0.36
CA ILE A 108 3.97 -0.16 0.79
C ILE A 108 5.43 -0.31 0.36
N GLN A 109 5.71 -0.97 -0.77
CA GLN A 109 7.09 -1.10 -1.28
C GLN A 109 7.74 0.25 -1.61
N ALA A 110 6.98 1.19 -2.20
CA ALA A 110 7.47 2.53 -2.49
C ALA A 110 7.80 3.30 -1.20
N LEU A 111 6.92 3.23 -0.20
CA LEU A 111 7.12 3.90 1.10
C LEU A 111 8.27 3.30 1.90
N VAL A 112 8.39 1.96 1.94
CA VAL A 112 9.53 1.30 2.59
C VAL A 112 10.85 1.73 1.95
N ARG A 113 10.88 1.88 0.62
CA ARG A 113 12.06 2.35 -0.10
C ARG A 113 12.36 3.82 0.19
N SER A 114 11.35 4.70 0.20
CA SER A 114 11.57 6.12 0.52
C SER A 114 12.07 6.29 1.96
N LEU A 115 11.50 5.55 2.91
CA LEU A 115 11.92 5.58 4.31
C LEU A 115 13.34 5.03 4.55
N GLU A 116 13.81 4.11 3.70
CA GLU A 116 15.20 3.65 3.70
C GLU A 116 16.14 4.69 3.07
N GLU A 117 15.73 5.35 1.98
CA GLU A 117 16.46 6.46 1.36
C GLU A 117 16.59 7.66 2.33
N GLU A 118 15.57 7.89 3.16
CA GLU A 118 15.55 8.87 4.25
C GLU A 118 16.35 8.42 5.50
N GLY A 119 16.83 7.18 5.53
CA GLY A 119 17.61 6.63 6.65
C GLY A 119 16.80 6.35 7.92
N ARG A 120 15.46 6.29 7.84
CA ARG A 120 14.56 5.98 8.97
C ARG A 120 14.39 4.47 9.17
N LEU A 121 14.61 3.69 8.11
CA LEU A 121 14.51 2.24 8.10
C LEU A 121 15.75 1.60 7.46
N ARG A 122 16.08 0.39 7.90
CA ARG A 122 17.10 -0.45 7.31
C ARG A 122 16.51 -1.80 6.93
N ARG A 123 16.80 -2.25 5.71
CA ARG A 123 16.49 -3.60 5.26
C ARG A 123 17.65 -4.53 5.56
N VAL A 124 17.42 -5.51 6.43
CA VAL A 124 18.39 -6.57 6.74
C VAL A 124 17.97 -7.84 6.03
N ARG A 125 18.86 -8.40 5.20
CA ARG A 125 18.59 -9.63 4.46
C ARG A 125 18.60 -10.82 5.44
N ASP A 126 17.50 -11.54 5.54
CA ASP A 126 17.35 -12.75 6.36
C ASP A 126 16.79 -13.90 5.52
N ARG A 127 17.63 -14.91 5.25
CA ARG A 127 17.27 -16.22 4.64
C ARG A 127 16.20 -16.15 3.53
N GLY A 128 16.41 -15.28 2.54
CA GLY A 128 15.53 -15.15 1.37
C GLY A 128 14.40 -14.12 1.50
N SER A 129 14.31 -13.43 2.63
CA SER A 129 13.41 -12.30 2.87
C SER A 129 14.19 -11.09 3.41
N TYR A 130 13.50 -9.97 3.57
CA TYR A 130 14.04 -8.75 4.19
C TYR A 130 13.30 -8.49 5.50
N ARG A 131 14.05 -8.30 6.58
CA ARG A 131 13.56 -7.73 7.83
C ARG A 131 13.71 -6.22 7.79
N LEU A 132 12.75 -5.55 8.40
CA LEU A 132 12.73 -4.12 8.53
C LEU A 132 13.04 -3.75 9.98
N GLU A 133 14.08 -2.94 10.14
CA GLU A 133 14.55 -2.45 11.43
C GLU A 133 14.55 -0.92 11.36
N MET A 134 14.15 -0.24 12.44
CA MET A 134 14.36 1.21 12.55
C MET A 134 15.84 1.49 12.80
N VAL A 135 16.32 2.60 12.23
CA VAL A 135 17.69 3.10 12.41
C VAL A 135 17.80 3.95 13.66
#